data_AF-A0A969RV95-F1
#
_entry.id   AF-A0A969RV95-F1
#
_cell.length_a   1.000
_cell.length_b   1.000
_cell.length_c   1.000
_cell.angle_alpha   90.00
_cell.angle_beta   90.00
_cell.angle_gamma   90.00
#
_symmetry.space_group_name_H-M   'P 1'
#
loop_
_entity.id
_entity.type
_entity.pdbx_description
1 polymer ?
#
loop_
_entity_poly.entity_id
_entity_poly.type
_entity_poly.pdbx_seq_one_letter_code
_entity_poly.pdbx_strand_id
1 'polypeptide(L)'
;MIRFGLGLFSAILASLPAIAWAQSAPQTRTPAPDRPFPQDRQTILGQTILINGIRVSMPWAQWQTDGRPVLGISDVGLRQLGGIDLLNTDQPERQPIAWRSGPLQENSRFLELPAYLTAQHRYLDLQPLIDEAGWQIQVEDKTLRIQTQSMAQISNFLLGDRPELSLAPLTSPGPRVCAGSRPMCASVGPNFR
;
A
#
# COMPACT_ATOMS: atom_id res chain seq x y z
N MET A 1 -41.64 7.67 75.79
CA MET A 1 -41.54 8.34 74.48
C MET A 1 -40.10 8.22 73.98
N ILE A 2 -39.94 8.07 72.66
CA ILE A 2 -38.70 8.01 71.84
C ILE A 2 -38.06 6.61 71.65
N ARG A 3 -37.94 6.23 70.36
CA ARG A 3 -37.38 5.01 69.75
C ARG A 3 -36.19 5.39 68.82
N PHE A 4 -35.42 4.35 68.44
CA PHE A 4 -34.55 4.19 67.24
C PHE A 4 -33.18 4.92 67.24
N GLY A 5 -32.10 4.37 66.66
CA GLY A 5 -32.01 3.20 65.77
C GLY A 5 -30.59 2.68 65.53
N LEU A 6 -30.55 1.43 65.03
CA LEU A 6 -29.40 0.65 64.58
C LEU A 6 -28.71 1.31 63.37
N GLY A 7 -27.38 1.34 63.36
CA GLY A 7 -26.58 1.52 62.15
C GLY A 7 -26.14 0.17 61.60
N LEU A 8 -26.65 -0.22 60.43
CA LEU A 8 -26.18 -1.33 59.61
C LEU A 8 -25.18 -0.80 58.58
N PHE A 9 -23.95 -1.30 58.59
CA PHE A 9 -22.98 -1.09 57.51
C PHE A 9 -23.26 -2.11 56.40
N SER A 10 -23.76 -1.64 55.25
CA SER A 10 -23.85 -2.45 54.02
C SER A 10 -22.49 -2.51 53.33
N ALA A 11 -21.97 -3.72 53.15
CA ALA A 11 -20.85 -3.99 52.24
C ALA A 11 -21.37 -4.14 50.81
N ILE A 12 -20.89 -3.29 49.90
CA ILE A 12 -21.20 -3.39 48.46
C ILE A 12 -20.19 -4.35 47.82
N LEU A 13 -20.64 -5.53 47.39
CA LEU A 13 -19.91 -6.40 46.47
C LEU A 13 -20.09 -5.87 45.04
N ALA A 14 -19.07 -5.22 44.49
CA ALA A 14 -19.03 -4.86 43.09
C ALA A 14 -18.72 -6.11 42.24
N SER A 15 -19.70 -6.56 41.47
CA SER A 15 -19.54 -7.62 40.47
C SER A 15 -18.92 -7.01 39.20
N LEU A 16 -17.67 -7.35 38.90
CA LEU A 16 -17.03 -6.95 37.65
C LEU A 16 -17.47 -7.93 36.55
N PRO A 17 -18.00 -7.46 35.40
CA PRO A 17 -18.26 -8.35 34.28
C PRO A 17 -16.92 -8.88 33.74
N ALA A 18 -16.83 -10.19 33.56
CA ALA A 18 -15.72 -10.79 32.86
C ALA A 18 -15.71 -10.25 31.43
N ILE A 19 -14.66 -9.51 31.06
CA ILE A 19 -14.38 -9.17 29.67
C ILE A 19 -13.99 -10.48 28.98
N ALA A 20 -14.96 -11.13 28.34
CA ALA A 20 -14.69 -12.24 27.44
C ALA A 20 -13.97 -11.68 26.21
N TRP A 21 -12.66 -11.91 26.14
CA TRP A 21 -11.89 -11.73 24.93
C TRP A 21 -12.50 -12.63 23.86
N ALA A 22 -13.25 -12.05 22.92
CA ALA A 22 -13.66 -12.75 21.72
C ALA A 22 -12.38 -13.08 20.94
N GLN A 23 -11.90 -14.31 21.09
CA GLN A 23 -10.81 -14.84 20.27
C GLN A 23 -11.30 -14.82 18.83
N SER A 24 -10.67 -14.01 17.99
CA SER A 24 -10.88 -14.03 16.55
C SER A 24 -10.70 -15.48 16.08
N ALA A 25 -11.79 -16.13 15.65
CA ALA A 25 -11.71 -17.48 15.13
C ALA A 25 -10.70 -17.52 13.97
N PRO A 26 -9.90 -18.59 13.83
CA PRO A 26 -9.02 -18.73 12.68
C PRO A 26 -9.87 -18.72 11.41
N GLN A 27 -9.71 -17.67 10.60
CA GLN A 27 -10.42 -17.61 9.33
C GLN A 27 -9.83 -18.69 8.41
N THR A 28 -10.62 -19.72 8.14
CA THR A 28 -10.37 -20.65 7.04
C THR A 28 -10.40 -19.86 5.75
N ARG A 29 -9.22 -19.39 5.30
CA ARG A 29 -9.06 -18.81 3.98
C ARG A 29 -9.37 -19.90 2.97
N THR A 30 -10.56 -19.85 2.36
CA THR A 30 -10.83 -20.60 1.14
C THR A 30 -9.75 -20.21 0.13
N PRO A 31 -9.01 -21.16 -0.47
CA PRO A 31 -8.09 -20.84 -1.54
C PRO A 31 -8.84 -20.05 -2.61
N ALA A 32 -8.32 -18.88 -2.95
CA ALA A 32 -8.82 -18.10 -4.06
C ALA A 32 -8.92 -19.01 -5.30
N PRO A 33 -10.03 -19.01 -6.06
CA PRO A 33 -10.04 -19.70 -7.34
C PRO A 33 -8.94 -19.12 -8.22
N ASP A 34 -8.04 -19.97 -8.72
CA ASP A 34 -7.04 -19.55 -9.69
C ASP A 34 -7.78 -19.05 -10.93
N ARG A 35 -7.60 -17.76 -11.26
CA ARG A 35 -7.98 -17.21 -12.55
C ARG A 35 -6.72 -17.12 -13.41
N PRO A 36 -6.30 -18.23 -14.06
CA PRO A 36 -5.17 -18.18 -14.97
C PRO A 36 -5.49 -17.20 -16.10
N PHE A 37 -4.46 -16.77 -16.81
CA PHE A 37 -4.69 -16.11 -18.10
C PHE A 37 -5.64 -16.98 -18.94
N PRO A 38 -6.51 -16.36 -19.75
CA PRO A 38 -7.16 -17.08 -20.84
C PRO A 38 -6.07 -17.91 -21.54
N GLN A 39 -6.27 -19.23 -21.67
CA GLN A 39 -5.27 -20.19 -22.16
C GLN A 39 -5.00 -20.02 -23.65
N ASP A 40 -4.66 -18.82 -24.07
CA ASP A 40 -4.32 -18.48 -25.42
C ASP A 40 -2.79 -18.48 -25.59
N ARG A 41 -2.32 -18.97 -26.73
CA ARG A 41 -0.88 -19.09 -27.04
C ARG A 41 -0.21 -17.72 -27.21
N GLN A 42 -0.96 -16.63 -27.13
CA GLN A 42 -0.51 -15.26 -27.39
C GLN A 42 -0.08 -14.51 -26.12
N THR A 43 0.19 -15.22 -25.02
CA THR A 43 0.70 -14.58 -23.80
C THR A 43 2.19 -14.22 -23.97
N ILE A 44 2.50 -12.93 -23.87
CA ILE A 44 3.85 -12.40 -23.84
C ILE A 44 4.21 -12.07 -22.39
N LEU A 45 5.36 -12.56 -21.93
CA LEU A 45 5.89 -12.23 -20.61
C LEU A 45 7.19 -11.44 -20.76
N GLY A 46 7.39 -10.47 -19.88
CA GLY A 46 8.60 -9.67 -19.81
C GLY A 46 8.94 -9.22 -18.39
N GLN A 47 10.15 -8.68 -18.23
CA GLN A 47 10.69 -8.22 -16.94
C GLN A 47 11.22 -6.78 -17.00
N THR A 48 11.18 -6.15 -18.17
CA THR A 48 11.69 -4.80 -18.39
C THR A 48 10.54 -3.90 -18.83
N ILE A 49 10.41 -2.76 -18.14
CA ILE A 49 9.52 -1.67 -18.49
C ILE A 49 10.34 -0.39 -18.69
N LEU A 50 10.04 0.36 -19.75
CA LEU A 50 10.54 1.72 -19.98
C LEU A 50 9.38 2.71 -19.78
N ILE A 51 9.40 3.47 -18.69
CA ILE A 51 8.39 4.49 -18.38
C ILE A 51 8.99 5.85 -18.72
N ASN A 52 8.52 6.47 -19.81
CA ASN A 52 9.09 7.71 -20.34
C ASN A 52 10.64 7.68 -20.46
N GLY A 53 11.16 6.53 -20.90
CA GLY A 53 12.61 6.29 -21.06
C GLY A 53 13.34 5.79 -19.81
N ILE A 54 12.70 5.82 -18.63
CA ILE A 54 13.28 5.29 -17.40
C ILE A 54 13.06 3.78 -17.33
N ARG A 55 14.15 3.02 -17.18
CA ARG A 55 14.11 1.56 -17.08
C ARG A 55 13.78 1.12 -15.67
N VAL A 56 12.76 0.27 -15.55
CA VAL A 56 12.37 -0.40 -14.31
C VAL A 56 12.27 -1.90 -14.56
N SER A 57 12.78 -2.70 -13.62
CA SER A 57 12.71 -4.15 -13.70
C SER A 57 11.55 -4.67 -12.86
N MET A 58 10.50 -5.14 -13.54
CA MET A 58 9.39 -5.83 -12.90
C MET A 58 8.65 -6.75 -13.87
N PRO A 59 8.05 -7.85 -13.38
CA PRO A 59 7.27 -8.75 -14.20
C PRO A 59 6.02 -8.05 -14.77
N TRP A 60 5.85 -8.18 -16.08
CA TRP A 60 4.65 -7.77 -16.80
C TRP A 60 4.24 -8.87 -17.78
N ALA A 61 2.97 -8.84 -18.17
CA ALA A 61 2.38 -9.76 -19.13
C ALA A 61 1.46 -9.01 -20.09
N GLN A 62 1.37 -9.50 -21.32
CA GLN A 62 0.30 -9.16 -22.25
C GLN A 62 -0.39 -10.46 -22.67
N TRP A 63 -1.71 -10.50 -22.62
CA TRP A 63 -2.51 -11.66 -23.06
C TRP A 63 -3.72 -11.18 -23.86
N GLN A 64 -4.53 -12.10 -24.37
CA GLN A 64 -5.76 -11.78 -25.08
C GLN A 64 -6.97 -12.04 -24.19
N THR A 65 -7.92 -11.11 -24.18
CA THR A 65 -9.26 -11.32 -23.64
C THR A 65 -10.25 -10.79 -24.67
N ASP A 66 -11.20 -11.63 -25.10
CA ASP A 66 -12.21 -11.28 -26.11
C ASP A 66 -11.62 -10.67 -27.40
N GLY A 67 -10.47 -11.20 -27.84
CA GLY A 67 -9.75 -10.76 -29.03
C GLY A 67 -9.05 -9.40 -28.89
N ARG A 68 -8.92 -8.87 -27.66
CA ARG A 68 -8.23 -7.62 -27.36
C ARG A 68 -7.00 -7.89 -26.49
N PRO A 69 -5.87 -7.18 -26.76
CA PRO A 69 -4.70 -7.27 -25.91
C PRO A 69 -5.02 -6.64 -24.55
N VAL A 70 -4.75 -7.38 -23.49
CA VAL A 70 -4.78 -6.91 -22.11
C VAL A 70 -3.36 -6.86 -21.60
N LEU A 71 -3.02 -5.75 -20.94
CA LEU A 71 -1.73 -5.57 -20.30
C LEU A 71 -1.88 -5.72 -18.79
N GLY A 72 -0.97 -6.47 -18.16
CA GLY A 72 -0.88 -6.52 -16.72
C GLY A 72 0.55 -6.40 -16.20
N ILE A 73 0.67 -5.81 -15.02
CA ILE A 73 1.90 -5.80 -14.23
C ILE A 73 1.66 -6.61 -12.97
N SER A 74 2.67 -7.37 -12.54
CA SER A 74 2.58 -8.09 -11.27
C SER A 74 2.31 -7.15 -10.10
N ASP A 75 1.49 -7.59 -9.14
CA ASP A 75 1.18 -6.81 -7.95
C ASP A 75 2.43 -6.50 -7.11
N VAL A 76 3.40 -7.43 -7.05
CA VAL A 76 4.72 -7.20 -6.45
C VAL A 76 5.51 -6.11 -7.17
N GLY A 77 5.41 -6.01 -8.49
CA GLY A 77 6.02 -4.94 -9.28
C GLY A 77 5.34 -3.60 -9.05
N LEU A 78 4.01 -3.56 -9.04
CA LEU A 78 3.24 -2.35 -8.78
C LEU A 78 3.45 -1.79 -7.37
N ARG A 79 3.67 -2.65 -6.36
CA ARG A 79 4.02 -2.20 -5.00
C ARG A 79 5.37 -1.48 -4.92
N GLN A 80 6.28 -1.73 -5.86
CA GLN A 80 7.57 -1.05 -5.92
C GLN A 80 7.47 0.33 -6.59
N LEU A 81 6.40 0.55 -7.34
CA LEU A 81 6.12 1.82 -7.99
C LEU A 81 5.57 2.79 -6.95
N GLY A 82 6.05 4.02 -7.03
CA GLY A 82 5.50 5.11 -6.25
C GLY A 82 4.04 5.40 -6.64
N GLY A 83 3.31 6.04 -5.72
CA GLY A 83 2.04 6.70 -6.04
C GLY A 83 0.83 5.79 -6.21
N ILE A 84 1.02 4.46 -6.33
CA ILE A 84 -0.07 3.48 -6.32
C ILE A 84 -0.04 2.70 -5.02
N ASP A 85 -1.12 2.78 -4.26
CA ASP A 85 -1.31 1.96 -3.07
C ASP A 85 -2.27 0.82 -3.39
N LEU A 86 -1.81 -0.42 -3.20
CA LEU A 86 -2.67 -1.60 -3.29
C LEU A 86 -3.46 -1.72 -1.98
N LEU A 87 -4.76 -1.42 -2.04
CA LEU A 87 -5.66 -1.45 -0.88
C LEU A 87 -6.04 -2.89 -0.50
N ASN A 88 -6.59 -3.07 0.70
CA ASN A 88 -7.05 -4.40 1.13
C ASN A 88 -8.29 -4.84 0.34
N THR A 89 -8.40 -6.15 0.12
CA THR A 89 -9.51 -6.79 -0.60
C THR A 89 -9.67 -8.21 -0.10
N ASP A 90 -10.93 -8.64 0.04
CA ASP A 90 -11.29 -10.03 0.30
C ASP A 90 -11.61 -10.80 -0.99
N GLN A 91 -11.62 -10.10 -2.13
CA GLN A 91 -11.85 -10.65 -3.46
C GLN A 91 -10.53 -10.80 -4.21
N PRO A 92 -9.95 -12.00 -4.31
CA PRO A 92 -8.60 -12.20 -4.85
C PRO A 92 -8.45 -11.82 -6.33
N GLU A 93 -9.54 -11.87 -7.09
CA GLU A 93 -9.65 -11.48 -8.50
C GLU A 93 -9.83 -9.97 -8.70
N ARG A 94 -9.88 -9.18 -7.63
CA ARG A 94 -9.97 -7.72 -7.68
C ARG A 94 -8.94 -7.09 -6.77
N GLN A 95 -8.30 -6.04 -7.25
CA GLN A 95 -7.36 -5.26 -6.47
C GLN A 95 -7.78 -3.79 -6.51
N PRO A 96 -8.41 -3.28 -5.45
CA PRO A 96 -8.65 -1.86 -5.31
C PRO A 96 -7.30 -1.15 -5.16
N ILE A 97 -7.11 -0.06 -5.88
CA ILE A 97 -5.93 0.79 -5.79
C ILE A 97 -6.31 2.23 -5.48
N ALA A 98 -5.50 2.89 -4.65
CA ALA A 98 -5.53 4.34 -4.52
C ALA A 98 -4.36 4.92 -5.31
N TRP A 99 -4.65 5.87 -6.20
CA TRP A 99 -3.62 6.61 -6.91
C TRP A 99 -3.44 7.99 -6.27
N ARG A 100 -2.41 8.12 -5.43
CA ARG A 100 -2.13 9.29 -4.59
C ARG A 100 -1.83 10.58 -5.34
N SER A 101 -1.76 10.55 -6.66
CA SER A 101 -1.48 11.74 -7.46
C SER A 101 -2.02 11.60 -8.88
N GLY A 102 -3.04 10.77 -9.05
CA GLY A 102 -3.77 10.61 -10.30
C GLY A 102 -5.07 11.42 -10.31
N PRO A 103 -5.79 11.45 -11.44
CA PRO A 103 -7.11 12.11 -11.55
C PRO A 103 -8.13 11.58 -10.52
N LEU A 104 -7.90 10.38 -9.99
CA LEU A 104 -8.74 9.75 -8.97
C LEU A 104 -8.65 10.39 -7.58
N GLN A 105 -7.59 11.17 -7.29
CA GLN A 105 -7.38 11.77 -5.98
C GLN A 105 -8.44 12.81 -5.61
N GLU A 106 -8.91 13.61 -6.57
CA GLU A 106 -9.82 14.73 -6.33
C GLU A 106 -11.15 14.30 -5.67
N ASN A 107 -11.55 13.03 -5.85
CA ASN A 107 -12.83 12.52 -5.37
C ASN A 107 -12.69 11.37 -4.36
N SER A 108 -11.49 11.14 -3.79
CA SER A 108 -11.22 9.98 -2.92
C SER A 108 -11.67 8.64 -3.54
N ARG A 109 -11.59 8.52 -4.87
CA ARG A 109 -12.02 7.32 -5.58
C ARG A 109 -10.87 6.34 -5.64
N PHE A 110 -11.17 5.06 -5.39
CA PHE A 110 -10.27 3.97 -5.71
C PHE A 110 -10.69 3.35 -7.04
N LEU A 111 -9.71 2.76 -7.73
CA LEU A 111 -9.94 2.02 -8.96
C LEU A 111 -9.82 0.53 -8.67
N GLU A 112 -10.82 -0.27 -9.05
CA GLU A 112 -10.71 -1.72 -8.95
C GLU A 112 -10.06 -2.28 -10.21
N LEU A 113 -8.88 -2.89 -10.05
CA LEU A 113 -8.21 -3.59 -11.12
C LEU A 113 -8.57 -5.08 -11.09
N PRO A 114 -8.97 -5.70 -12.21
CA PRO A 114 -9.04 -7.15 -12.33
C PRO A 114 -7.67 -7.78 -12.06
N ALA A 115 -7.66 -8.90 -11.35
CA ALA A 115 -6.44 -9.65 -11.04
C ALA A 115 -6.49 -11.06 -11.63
N TYR A 116 -5.34 -11.51 -12.14
CA TYR A 116 -5.13 -12.81 -12.76
C TYR A 116 -3.97 -13.52 -12.06
N LEU A 117 -4.24 -14.68 -11.48
CA LEU A 117 -3.25 -15.43 -10.72
C LEU A 117 -2.63 -16.50 -11.61
N THR A 118 -1.31 -16.50 -11.69
CA THR A 118 -0.53 -17.56 -12.34
C THR A 118 0.29 -18.33 -11.32
N ALA A 119 0.98 -19.37 -11.77
CA ALA A 119 1.92 -20.12 -10.93
C ALA A 119 3.08 -19.26 -10.39
N GLN A 120 3.41 -18.13 -11.03
CA GLN A 120 4.53 -17.28 -10.64
C GLN A 120 4.10 -15.99 -9.95
N HIS A 121 3.09 -15.30 -10.48
CA HIS A 121 2.71 -13.96 -10.03
C HIS A 121 1.19 -13.74 -10.15
N ARG A 122 0.69 -12.80 -9.36
CA ARG A 122 -0.63 -12.20 -9.58
C ARG A 122 -0.47 -10.93 -10.40
N TYR A 123 -1.03 -10.92 -11.61
CA TYR A 123 -0.99 -9.78 -12.51
C TYR A 123 -2.26 -8.95 -12.36
N LEU A 124 -2.11 -7.64 -12.25
CA LEU A 124 -3.23 -6.70 -12.25
C LEU A 124 -3.40 -6.16 -13.67
N ASP A 125 -4.61 -6.29 -14.21
CA ASP A 125 -5.00 -5.69 -15.48
C ASP A 125 -4.94 -4.17 -15.35
N LEU A 126 -4.07 -3.55 -16.15
CA LEU A 126 -3.81 -2.13 -16.12
C LEU A 126 -4.70 -1.34 -17.08
N GLN A 127 -5.55 -1.99 -17.89
CA GLN A 127 -6.40 -1.27 -18.83
C GLN A 127 -7.23 -0.16 -18.17
N PRO A 128 -7.87 -0.37 -17.00
CA PRO A 128 -8.59 0.70 -16.31
C PRO A 128 -7.68 1.89 -15.95
N LEU A 129 -6.43 1.63 -15.58
CA LEU A 129 -5.47 2.67 -15.21
C LEU A 129 -4.95 3.40 -16.45
N ILE A 130 -4.68 2.68 -17.54
CA ILE A 130 -4.22 3.22 -18.82
C ILE A 130 -5.27 4.17 -19.39
N ASP A 131 -6.54 3.74 -19.38
CA ASP A 131 -7.66 4.51 -19.90
C ASP A 131 -7.88 5.78 -19.06
N GLU A 132 -7.87 5.65 -17.72
CA GLU A 132 -8.00 6.79 -16.79
C GLU A 132 -6.84 7.79 -16.93
N ALA A 133 -5.62 7.31 -17.15
CA ALA A 133 -4.42 8.13 -17.21
C ALA A 133 -4.06 8.66 -18.61
N GLY A 134 -4.69 8.12 -19.65
CA GLY A 134 -4.37 8.39 -21.05
C GLY A 134 -2.94 7.98 -21.43
N TRP A 135 -2.44 6.87 -20.87
CA TRP A 135 -1.09 6.37 -21.18
C TRP A 135 -1.02 5.72 -22.56
N GLN A 136 0.11 5.90 -23.24
CA GLN A 136 0.39 5.19 -24.49
C GLN A 136 1.27 3.98 -24.20
N ILE A 137 0.88 2.83 -24.74
CA ILE A 137 1.53 1.55 -24.47
C ILE A 137 2.10 0.99 -25.77
N GLN A 138 3.34 0.50 -25.71
CA GLN A 138 3.97 -0.25 -26.80
C GLN A 138 4.70 -1.46 -26.22
N VAL A 139 4.68 -2.57 -26.94
CA VAL A 139 5.46 -3.77 -26.62
C VAL A 139 6.45 -3.98 -27.75
N GLU A 140 7.75 -3.99 -27.42
CA GLU A 140 8.84 -4.16 -28.38
C GLU A 140 9.89 -5.08 -27.76
N ASP A 141 10.22 -6.20 -28.40
CA ASP A 141 11.24 -7.16 -27.95
C ASP A 141 11.14 -7.57 -26.47
N LYS A 142 9.91 -7.85 -25.98
CA LYS A 142 9.62 -8.16 -24.57
C LYS A 142 10.02 -7.05 -23.58
N THR A 143 10.12 -5.81 -24.08
CA THR A 143 10.16 -4.59 -23.30
C THR A 143 8.81 -3.87 -23.43
N LEU A 144 8.20 -3.57 -22.28
CA LEU A 144 7.00 -2.77 -22.21
C LEU A 144 7.39 -1.29 -22.16
N ARG A 145 6.93 -0.48 -23.11
CA ARG A 145 7.15 0.98 -23.11
C ARG A 145 5.84 1.65 -22.73
N ILE A 146 5.89 2.48 -21.69
CA ILE A 146 4.77 3.27 -21.19
C ILE A 146 5.14 4.74 -21.41
N GLN A 147 4.30 5.46 -22.14
CA GLN A 147 4.39 6.91 -22.22
C GLN A 147 3.26 7.54 -21.41
N THR A 148 3.62 8.31 -20.38
CA THR A 148 2.66 9.09 -19.60
C THR A 148 2.58 10.52 -20.16
N GLN A 149 1.47 11.21 -19.94
CA GLN A 149 1.21 12.54 -20.52
C GLN A 149 2.01 13.65 -19.86
N SER A 150 2.38 13.49 -18.58
CA SER A 150 3.16 14.51 -17.85
C SER A 150 4.32 13.91 -17.04
N MET A 151 5.34 14.73 -16.79
CA MET A 151 6.45 14.40 -15.89
C MET A 151 5.98 14.20 -14.44
N ALA A 152 4.90 14.86 -14.03
CA ALA A 152 4.30 14.65 -12.71
C ALA A 152 3.79 13.22 -12.56
N GLN A 153 3.09 12.68 -13.58
CA GLN A 153 2.65 11.28 -13.58
C GLN A 153 3.84 10.30 -13.45
N ILE A 154 4.99 10.61 -14.07
CA ILE A 154 6.21 9.80 -13.92
C ILE A 154 6.72 9.83 -12.48
N SER A 155 6.89 11.02 -11.91
CA SER A 155 7.40 11.18 -10.55
C SER A 155 6.50 10.46 -9.56
N ASN A 156 5.19 10.63 -9.72
CA ASN A 156 4.22 9.97 -8.87
C ASN A 156 4.29 8.46 -9.03
N PHE A 157 4.38 7.94 -10.26
CA PHE A 157 4.43 6.51 -10.54
C PHE A 157 5.76 5.85 -10.17
N LEU A 158 6.90 6.55 -10.24
CA LEU A 158 8.22 5.97 -9.98
C LEU A 158 8.72 6.21 -8.56
N LEU A 159 8.44 7.38 -8.01
CA LEU A 159 9.00 7.83 -6.73
C LEU A 159 7.93 7.84 -5.65
N GLY A 160 6.70 8.23 -6.03
CA GLY A 160 5.62 8.53 -5.11
C GLY A 160 5.98 9.76 -4.29
N ASP A 161 4.99 10.52 -3.84
CA ASP A 161 5.28 11.46 -2.75
C ASP A 161 5.68 10.61 -1.53
N ARG A 162 6.99 10.50 -1.32
CA ARG A 162 7.61 10.01 -0.09
C ARG A 162 7.93 11.24 0.75
N PRO A 163 7.00 11.73 1.61
CA PRO A 163 7.39 12.61 2.70
C PRO A 163 8.04 11.76 3.80
N GLU A 164 9.13 11.04 3.48
CA GLU A 164 9.92 10.33 4.48
C GLU A 164 11.42 10.50 4.21
N LEU A 165 11.82 11.66 3.68
CA LEU A 165 13.16 12.26 3.86
C LEU A 165 13.10 13.80 3.90
N SER A 166 12.00 14.38 4.40
CA SER A 166 11.94 15.81 4.74
C SER A 166 11.61 16.00 6.22
N LEU A 167 12.34 15.31 7.08
CA LEU A 167 12.57 15.74 8.46
C LEU A 167 14.06 15.67 8.74
N ALA A 168 14.80 16.58 8.10
CA ALA A 168 16.01 17.11 8.70
C ALA A 168 15.81 18.62 8.85
N PRO A 169 15.43 19.13 10.03
CA PRO A 169 15.94 20.43 10.41
C PRO A 169 17.48 20.31 10.38
N LEU A 170 18.11 20.98 9.42
CA LEU A 170 19.52 21.34 9.49
C LEU A 170 19.68 22.21 10.74
N THR A 171 19.89 21.57 11.88
CA THR A 171 20.52 22.09 13.10
C THR A 171 20.42 21.03 14.19
N SER A 172 21.36 20.10 14.20
CA SER A 172 21.83 19.52 15.46
C SER A 172 23.34 19.40 15.42
N PRO A 173 24.07 20.13 16.28
CA PRO A 173 25.50 19.95 16.43
C PRO A 173 25.77 18.73 17.31
N GLY A 174 26.40 17.72 16.72
CA GLY A 174 27.25 16.74 17.40
C GLY A 174 26.59 15.46 17.95
N PRO A 175 27.31 14.33 17.96
CA PRO A 175 26.79 13.06 18.47
C PRO A 175 26.93 13.01 20.00
N ARG A 176 25.88 12.55 20.71
CA ARG A 176 26.01 12.06 22.08
C ARG A 176 25.62 10.60 22.15
N VAL A 177 26.62 9.77 22.39
CA VAL A 177 26.48 8.38 22.82
C VAL A 177 26.12 8.38 24.29
N CYS A 178 24.97 7.81 24.65
CA CYS A 178 24.61 7.54 26.04
C CYS A 178 24.95 6.08 26.36
N ALA A 179 26.06 5.86 27.07
CA ALA A 179 26.40 4.58 27.68
C ALA A 179 26.65 4.78 29.17
N GLY A 180 26.02 3.96 30.01
CA GLY A 180 26.41 3.77 31.40
C GLY A 180 25.66 4.60 32.44
N SER A 181 25.26 3.89 33.50
CA SER A 181 24.51 4.31 34.68
C SER A 181 25.07 5.52 35.44
N ARG A 182 24.33 6.65 35.42
CA ARG A 182 24.01 7.57 36.54
C ARG A 182 23.30 8.84 36.02
N PRO A 183 22.27 9.40 36.72
CA PRO A 183 21.56 10.56 36.22
C PRO A 183 22.19 11.85 36.75
N MET A 184 22.70 12.71 35.86
CA MET A 184 22.72 14.17 36.03
C MET A 184 23.32 14.81 34.78
N CYS A 185 22.47 15.30 33.88
CA CYS A 185 22.87 16.28 32.87
C CYS A 185 22.50 17.67 33.40
N ALA A 186 23.50 18.48 33.75
CA ALA A 186 23.32 19.89 34.06
C ALA A 186 23.27 20.72 32.76
N SER A 187 22.28 21.60 32.65
CA SER A 187 22.13 22.56 31.55
C SER A 187 22.98 23.81 31.83
N VAL A 188 23.88 24.18 30.90
CA VAL A 188 24.57 25.47 30.91
C VAL A 188 24.08 26.24 29.69
N GLY A 189 23.29 27.29 29.91
CA GLY A 189 22.83 28.22 28.87
C GLY A 189 23.92 29.23 28.50
N PRO A 190 23.87 29.84 27.30
CA PRO A 190 24.89 30.79 26.85
C PRO A 190 24.71 32.17 27.51
N ASN A 191 25.82 32.75 27.95
CA ASN A 191 25.93 34.15 28.35
C ASN A 191 25.83 35.05 27.12
N PHE A 192 24.92 36.03 27.14
CA PHE A 192 24.91 37.16 26.21
C PHE A 192 25.88 38.24 26.71
N ARG A 193 26.75 38.72 25.83
CA ARG A 193 27.31 40.08 25.84
C ARG A 193 27.34 40.61 24.41
#